data_AF-A0A1C1CC37-F1
#
_entry.id   AF-A0A1C1CC37-F1
#
_cell.length_a   1.000
_cell.length_b   1.000
_cell.length_c   1.000
_cell.angle_alpha   90.00
_cell.angle_beta   90.00
_cell.angle_gamma   90.00
#
_symmetry.space_group_name_H-M   'P 1'
#
loop_
_entity.id
_entity.type
_entity.pdbx_description
1 polymer ?
#
loop_
_entity_poly.entity_id
_entity_poly.type
_entity_poly.pdbx_seq_one_letter_code
_entity_poly.pdbx_strand_id
1 'polypeptide(L)'
;MRHTITPTTPEHGPSIVQPHFHWYIRQVEHFRVVSDECLFWKGVGAEPWMTLSAGLGKQATASVPPRTYHRFENASKTRPLVVDVQLDPEHYEGEQRFFRNFSGYLDDYRNSMMEPSPFQLCVFLHAAETPVALPLQNEWLGVIASRVFLHVMAFVGRWMLGYRASYPEYYDERKGR
;
A
#
# COMPACT_ATOMS: atom_id res chain seq x y z
N MET A 1 9.62 -7.38 3.23
CA MET A 1 10.24 -6.75 2.03
C MET A 1 10.90 -5.42 2.42
N ARG A 2 12.05 -5.07 1.83
CA ARG A 2 12.70 -3.76 2.01
C ARG A 2 12.25 -2.79 0.92
N HIS A 3 11.81 -1.60 1.30
CA HIS A 3 11.39 -0.54 0.38
C HIS A 3 12.25 0.71 0.56
N THR A 4 12.54 1.36 -0.56
CA THR A 4 13.14 2.70 -0.60
C THR A 4 12.08 3.68 -1.10
N ILE A 5 11.68 4.62 -0.24
CA ILE A 5 10.63 5.60 -0.53
C ILE A 5 11.30 6.96 -0.73
N THR A 6 11.27 7.45 -1.96
CA THR A 6 11.77 8.78 -2.31
C THR A 6 10.93 9.86 -1.64
N PRO A 7 11.51 11.04 -1.33
CA PRO A 7 10.74 12.19 -0.90
C PRO A 7 9.58 12.49 -1.83
N THR A 8 8.43 12.84 -1.26
CA THR A 8 7.32 13.41 -2.04
C THR A 8 7.65 14.86 -2.35
N THR A 9 7.86 15.19 -3.63
CA THR A 9 8.10 16.55 -4.11
C THR A 9 6.99 17.00 -5.07
N PRO A 10 6.78 18.31 -5.29
CA PRO A 10 5.81 18.80 -6.27
C PRO A 10 6.02 18.25 -7.68
N GLU A 11 7.27 17.97 -8.06
CA GLU A 11 7.66 17.52 -9.40
C GLU A 11 7.37 16.03 -9.62
N HIS A 12 7.55 15.19 -8.60
CA HIS A 12 7.46 13.73 -8.75
C HIS A 12 6.24 13.11 -8.06
N GLY A 13 5.60 13.83 -7.13
CA GLY A 13 4.52 13.30 -6.31
C GLY A 13 4.98 12.17 -5.36
N PRO A 14 4.02 11.41 -4.79
CA PRO A 14 4.33 10.26 -3.95
C PRO A 14 5.02 9.13 -4.73
N SER A 15 5.88 8.39 -4.04
CA SER A 15 6.49 7.19 -4.62
C SER A 15 5.46 6.11 -4.92
N ILE A 16 5.59 5.37 -6.03
CA ILE A 16 4.68 4.25 -6.37
C ILE A 16 4.71 3.09 -5.36
N VAL A 17 5.77 3.02 -4.53
CA VAL A 17 5.89 2.06 -3.43
C VAL A 17 5.37 2.61 -2.11
N GLN A 18 5.01 3.90 -2.05
CA GLN A 18 4.30 4.46 -0.89
C GLN A 18 2.83 4.08 -1.03
N PRO A 19 2.29 3.24 -0.13
CA PRO A 19 0.93 2.78 -0.27
C PRO A 19 -0.06 3.94 -0.05
N HIS A 20 -1.21 3.82 -0.70
CA HIS A 20 -2.35 4.70 -0.46
C HIS A 20 -2.89 4.52 0.96
N PHE A 21 -3.83 5.35 1.38
CA PHE A 21 -4.53 5.15 2.64
C PHE A 21 -5.33 3.85 2.63
N HIS A 22 -4.98 2.89 3.50
CA HIS A 22 -5.47 1.52 3.42
C HIS A 22 -5.55 0.84 4.79
N TRP A 23 -5.99 -0.42 4.79
CA TRP A 23 -5.99 -1.31 5.93
C TRP A 23 -5.96 -2.77 5.46
N TYR A 24 -5.55 -3.69 6.34
CA TYR A 24 -5.55 -5.13 6.06
C TYR A 24 -6.71 -5.84 6.75
N ILE A 25 -7.38 -6.75 6.03
CA ILE A 25 -8.53 -7.50 6.58
C ILE A 25 -8.11 -8.45 7.71
N ARG A 26 -6.96 -9.12 7.54
CA ARG A 26 -6.48 -10.18 8.44
C ARG A 26 -5.04 -10.03 8.92
N GLN A 27 -4.21 -9.29 8.19
CA GLN A 27 -2.77 -9.23 8.48
C GLN A 27 -2.42 -8.10 9.46
N VAL A 28 -1.45 -8.37 10.32
CA VAL A 28 -0.69 -7.34 11.05
C VAL A 28 0.44 -6.87 10.15
N GLU A 29 0.68 -5.57 10.08
CA GLU A 29 1.81 -5.01 9.34
C GLU A 29 2.87 -4.49 10.29
N HIS A 30 4.08 -5.02 10.20
CA HIS A 30 5.24 -4.66 11.00
C HIS A 30 6.19 -3.78 10.19
N PHE A 31 6.67 -2.73 10.83
CA PHE A 31 7.57 -1.75 10.22
C PHE A 31 8.88 -1.69 10.99
N ARG A 32 9.99 -1.58 10.26
CA ARG A 32 11.30 -1.22 10.79
C ARG A 32 11.97 -0.20 9.88
N VAL A 33 12.15 1.02 10.39
CA VAL A 33 12.92 2.06 9.70
C VAL A 33 14.40 1.71 9.78
N VAL A 34 15.03 1.62 8.61
CA VAL A 34 16.44 1.28 8.42
C VAL A 34 17.28 2.55 8.25
N SER A 35 16.75 3.56 7.56
CA SER A 35 17.38 4.88 7.44
C SER A 35 16.35 6.00 7.28
N ASP A 36 16.69 7.19 7.78
CA ASP A 36 15.85 8.40 7.81
C ASP A 36 14.62 8.24 8.74
N GLU A 37 13.55 9.01 8.47
CA GLU A 37 12.36 9.09 9.30
C GLU A 37 11.08 8.85 8.48
N CYS A 38 10.12 8.19 9.11
CA CYS A 38 8.83 7.84 8.53
C CYS A 38 7.70 8.39 9.40
N LEU A 39 6.80 9.15 8.79
CA LEU A 39 5.59 9.65 9.46
C LEU A 39 4.46 8.64 9.25
N PHE A 40 3.69 8.38 10.30
CA PHE A 40 2.54 7.47 10.27
C PHE A 40 1.28 8.19 10.70
N TRP A 41 0.20 7.98 9.97
CA TRP A 41 -1.16 8.35 10.36
C TRP A 41 -1.93 7.09 10.71
N LYS A 42 -2.78 7.20 11.73
CA LYS A 42 -3.70 6.15 12.15
C LYS A 42 -5.11 6.72 12.20
N GLY A 43 -6.07 5.93 11.73
CA GLY A 43 -7.46 6.39 11.62
C GLY A 43 -7.62 7.48 10.56
N VAL A 44 -8.68 8.27 10.70
CA VAL A 44 -9.00 9.41 9.80
C VAL A 44 -8.46 10.76 10.30
N GLY A 45 -7.54 10.74 11.25
CA GLY A 45 -6.91 11.95 11.79
C GLY A 45 -6.01 12.66 10.77
N ALA A 46 -5.99 13.99 10.81
CA ALA A 46 -5.17 14.81 9.91
C ALA A 46 -3.68 14.81 10.31
N GLU A 47 -3.40 14.68 11.61
CA GLU A 47 -2.04 14.75 12.15
C GLU A 47 -1.37 13.37 12.22
N PRO A 48 -0.04 13.30 12.05
CA PRO A 48 0.70 12.06 12.29
C PRO A 48 0.46 11.53 13.70
N TRP A 49 0.14 10.25 13.80
CA TRP A 49 0.05 9.54 15.07
C TRP A 49 1.43 9.25 15.66
N MET A 50 2.43 8.98 14.82
CA MET A 50 3.80 8.74 15.25
C MET A 50 4.85 9.04 14.18
N THR A 51 6.11 9.15 14.60
CA THR A 51 7.29 9.21 13.74
C THR A 51 8.25 8.10 14.12
N LEU A 52 8.60 7.24 13.16
CA LEU A 52 9.68 6.27 13.32
C LEU A 52 10.98 6.84 12.76
N SER A 53 12.10 6.57 13.42
CA SER A 53 13.41 7.10 13.02
C SER A 53 14.50 6.07 13.24
N ALA A 54 15.44 5.97 12.31
CA ALA A 54 16.68 5.20 12.48
C ALA A 54 17.70 5.90 13.40
N GLY A 55 17.38 7.09 13.92
CA GLY A 55 18.25 7.84 14.82
C GLY A 55 18.49 7.13 16.16
N LEU A 56 19.68 7.33 16.73
CA LEU A 56 20.05 6.74 18.02
C LEU A 56 19.07 7.15 19.13
N GLY A 57 18.55 6.16 19.87
CA GLY A 57 17.60 6.38 20.95
C GLY A 57 16.16 6.71 20.49
N LYS A 58 15.87 6.63 19.20
CA LYS A 58 14.51 6.81 18.66
C LYS A 58 13.81 5.47 18.45
N GLN A 59 12.47 5.51 18.39
CA GLN A 59 11.67 4.34 18.03
C GLN A 59 11.83 4.05 16.54
N ALA A 60 12.42 2.90 16.19
CA ALA A 60 12.62 2.50 14.80
C ALA A 60 11.56 1.50 14.30
N THR A 61 10.73 0.95 15.19
CA THR A 61 9.78 -0.12 14.84
C THR A 61 8.36 0.18 15.33
N ALA A 62 7.36 -0.23 14.54
CA ALA A 62 5.95 -0.22 14.92
C ALA A 62 5.20 -1.40 14.32
N SER A 63 3.96 -1.59 14.73
CA SER A 63 3.06 -2.56 14.11
C SER A 63 1.64 -2.02 14.06
N VAL A 64 0.95 -2.31 12.96
CA VAL A 64 -0.43 -1.91 12.71
C VAL A 64 -1.30 -3.16 12.70
N PRO A 65 -2.26 -3.29 13.63
CA PRO A 65 -3.10 -4.48 13.69
C PRO A 65 -4.16 -4.48 12.57
N PRO A 66 -4.78 -5.65 12.28
CA PRO A 66 -5.82 -5.76 11.28
C PRO A 66 -6.94 -4.75 11.50
N ARG A 67 -7.62 -4.34 10.42
CA ARG A 67 -8.74 -3.39 10.44
C ARG A 67 -8.39 -2.02 11.01
N THR A 68 -7.11 -1.65 10.97
CA THR A 68 -6.65 -0.33 11.37
C THR A 68 -6.32 0.48 10.13
N TYR A 69 -7.04 1.58 9.96
CA TYR A 69 -6.75 2.57 8.94
C TYR A 69 -5.39 3.19 9.21
N HIS A 70 -4.54 3.21 8.19
CA HIS A 70 -3.25 3.86 8.30
C HIS A 70 -2.70 4.26 6.93
N ARG A 71 -1.75 5.17 6.97
CA ARG A 71 -0.84 5.51 5.87
C ARG A 71 0.50 5.91 6.47
N PHE A 72 1.55 5.84 5.67
CA PHE A 72 2.85 6.34 6.05
C PHE A 72 3.53 7.02 4.89
N GLU A 73 4.45 7.94 5.20
CA GLU A 73 5.19 8.67 4.19
C GLU A 73 6.61 8.97 4.65
N ASN A 74 7.50 9.21 3.69
CA ASN A 74 8.83 9.71 3.96
C ASN A 74 8.75 11.11 4.58
N ALA A 75 9.28 11.27 5.81
CA ALA A 75 9.28 12.54 6.52
C ALA A 75 10.23 13.57 5.87
N SER A 76 11.28 13.09 5.21
CA SER A 76 12.28 13.92 4.57
C SER A 76 11.82 14.45 3.21
N LYS A 77 12.18 15.70 2.93
CA LYS A 77 11.98 16.33 1.61
C LYS A 77 13.20 16.18 0.69
N THR A 78 14.31 15.62 1.18
CA THR A 78 15.58 15.60 0.46
C THR A 78 16.27 14.24 0.44
N ARG A 79 15.93 13.33 1.35
CA ARG A 79 16.60 12.03 1.50
C ARG A 79 15.61 10.88 1.41
N PRO A 80 15.99 9.75 0.80
CA PRO A 80 15.12 8.58 0.74
C PRO A 80 14.99 7.92 2.12
N LEU A 81 13.76 7.49 2.43
CA LEU A 81 13.46 6.60 3.56
C LEU A 81 13.73 5.16 3.12
N VAL A 82 14.39 4.38 3.98
CA VAL A 82 14.49 2.92 3.82
C VAL A 82 13.74 2.27 4.96
N VAL A 83 12.76 1.44 4.63
CA VAL A 83 11.88 0.77 5.59
C VAL A 83 11.72 -0.70 5.21
N ASP A 84 11.85 -1.57 6.20
CA ASP A 84 11.47 -2.97 6.11
C ASP A 84 10.01 -3.10 6.55
N VAL A 85 9.19 -3.71 5.69
CA VAL A 85 7.76 -3.98 5.92
C VAL A 85 7.55 -5.49 5.92
N GLN A 86 6.87 -6.03 6.92
CA GLN A 86 6.54 -7.45 7.02
C GLN A 86 5.07 -7.62 7.38
N LEU A 87 4.37 -8.52 6.68
CA LEU A 87 2.99 -8.87 6.97
C LEU A 87 2.92 -10.20 7.74
N ASP A 88 1.99 -10.30 8.69
CA ASP A 88 1.74 -11.50 9.50
C ASP A 88 0.24 -11.85 9.51
N PRO A 89 -0.19 -13.07 9.10
CA PRO A 89 0.64 -14.14 8.54
C PRO A 89 1.25 -13.74 7.19
N GLU A 90 2.51 -14.15 7.00
CA GLU A 90 3.22 -13.90 5.74
C GLU A 90 2.66 -14.81 4.64
N HIS A 91 2.38 -14.21 3.47
CA HIS A 91 2.03 -14.93 2.26
C HIS A 91 2.92 -14.47 1.10
N TYR A 92 4.22 -14.76 1.23
CA TYR A 92 5.29 -14.29 0.35
C TYR A 92 4.96 -14.30 -1.15
N GLU A 93 4.45 -15.42 -1.69
CA GLU A 93 4.09 -15.51 -3.12
C GLU A 93 2.90 -14.63 -3.51
N GLY A 94 1.89 -14.53 -2.64
CA GLY A 94 0.75 -13.64 -2.86
C GLY A 94 1.15 -12.17 -2.76
N GLU A 95 2.00 -11.83 -1.79
CA GLU A 95 2.54 -10.49 -1.59
C GLU A 95 3.41 -10.06 -2.77
N GLN A 96 4.36 -10.89 -3.22
CA GLN A 96 5.17 -10.60 -4.40
C GLN A 96 4.31 -10.39 -5.64
N ARG A 97 3.35 -11.29 -5.88
CA ARG A 97 2.44 -11.18 -7.01
C ARG A 97 1.66 -9.87 -6.95
N PHE A 98 1.12 -9.52 -5.79
CA PHE A 98 0.42 -8.25 -5.58
C PHE A 98 1.34 -7.06 -5.87
N PHE A 99 2.49 -6.95 -5.19
CA PHE A 99 3.37 -5.80 -5.33
C PHE A 99 3.90 -5.62 -6.75
N ARG A 100 4.29 -6.71 -7.43
CA ARG A 100 4.78 -6.63 -8.81
C ARG A 100 3.69 -6.17 -9.77
N ASN A 101 2.48 -6.75 -9.67
CA ASN A 101 1.38 -6.35 -10.53
C ASN A 101 0.89 -4.93 -10.24
N PHE A 102 0.73 -4.58 -8.96
CA PHE A 102 0.21 -3.28 -8.55
C PHE A 102 1.19 -2.15 -8.89
N SER A 103 2.45 -2.26 -8.45
CA SER A 103 3.46 -1.23 -8.72
C SER A 103 3.88 -1.21 -10.19
N GLY A 104 3.97 -2.37 -10.86
CA GLY A 104 4.27 -2.43 -12.30
C GLY A 104 3.18 -1.75 -13.14
N TYR A 105 1.91 -2.03 -12.83
CA TYR A 105 0.77 -1.37 -13.47
C TYR A 105 0.79 0.15 -13.24
N LEU A 106 1.03 0.61 -12.01
CA LEU A 106 1.15 2.06 -11.74
C LEU A 106 2.33 2.70 -12.48
N ASP A 107 3.46 1.99 -12.59
CA ASP A 107 4.64 2.49 -13.30
C ASP A 107 4.38 2.63 -14.81
N ASP A 108 3.73 1.66 -15.45
CA ASP A 108 3.35 1.74 -16.87
C ASP A 108 2.45 2.95 -17.16
N TYR A 109 1.49 3.22 -16.28
CA TYR A 109 0.60 4.38 -16.43
C TYR A 109 1.33 5.70 -16.19
N ARG A 110 2.25 5.74 -15.20
CA ARG A 110 3.10 6.90 -14.96
C ARG A 110 4.01 7.20 -16.17
N ASN A 111 4.67 6.18 -16.71
CA ASN A 111 5.57 6.30 -17.85
C ASN A 111 4.83 6.68 -19.15
N SER A 112 3.56 6.29 -19.27
CA SER A 112 2.71 6.63 -20.42
C SER A 112 1.89 7.91 -20.23
N MET A 113 2.02 8.61 -19.09
CA MET A 113 1.24 9.80 -18.73
C MET A 113 -0.28 9.57 -18.81
N MET A 114 -0.73 8.35 -18.47
CA MET A 114 -2.15 7.99 -18.42
C MET A 114 -2.58 7.74 -16.98
N GLU A 115 -3.89 7.83 -16.72
CA GLU A 115 -4.45 7.50 -15.41
C GLU A 115 -4.78 6.01 -15.30
N PRO A 116 -4.35 5.32 -14.22
CA PRO A 116 -4.64 3.91 -14.02
C PRO A 116 -6.14 3.68 -13.79
N SER A 117 -6.67 2.55 -14.25
CA SER A 117 -8.08 2.23 -14.04
C SER A 117 -8.36 1.91 -12.56
N PRO A 118 -9.28 2.63 -11.87
CA PRO A 118 -9.59 2.33 -10.47
C PRO A 118 -10.19 0.92 -10.29
N PHE A 119 -10.85 0.38 -11.30
CA PHE A 119 -11.36 -1.00 -11.28
C PHE A 119 -10.22 -2.01 -11.28
N GLN A 120 -9.19 -1.85 -12.13
CA GLN A 120 -8.02 -2.74 -12.14
C GLN A 120 -7.23 -2.65 -10.82
N LEU A 121 -7.07 -1.44 -10.27
CA LEU A 121 -6.46 -1.27 -8.95
C LEU A 121 -7.24 -2.01 -7.86
N CYS A 122 -8.58 -1.91 -7.86
CA CYS A 122 -9.43 -2.66 -6.94
C CYS A 122 -9.36 -4.18 -7.17
N VAL A 123 -9.16 -4.65 -8.41
CA VAL A 123 -8.95 -6.07 -8.70
C VAL A 123 -7.68 -6.59 -8.01
N PHE A 124 -6.58 -5.83 -8.04
CA PHE A 124 -5.35 -6.18 -7.33
C PHE A 124 -5.53 -6.12 -5.80
N LEU A 125 -6.09 -5.03 -5.27
CA LEU A 125 -6.35 -4.87 -3.84
C LEU A 125 -7.29 -5.95 -3.28
N HIS A 126 -8.26 -6.39 -4.07
CA HIS A 126 -9.16 -7.48 -3.72
C HIS A 126 -8.42 -8.83 -3.66
N ALA A 127 -7.42 -9.05 -4.52
CA ALA A 127 -6.60 -10.26 -4.46
C ALA A 127 -5.67 -10.29 -3.23
N ALA A 128 -5.22 -9.11 -2.78
CA ALA A 128 -4.37 -8.95 -1.61
C ALA A 128 -5.13 -8.75 -0.29
N GLU A 129 -6.46 -8.63 -0.32
CA GLU A 129 -7.29 -8.34 0.85
C GLU A 129 -6.91 -7.05 1.60
N THR A 130 -6.59 -6.02 0.82
CA THR A 130 -6.11 -4.72 1.31
C THR A 130 -7.02 -3.61 0.80
N PRO A 131 -8.18 -3.36 1.41
CA PRO A 131 -9.07 -2.31 0.94
C PRO A 131 -8.44 -0.92 1.11
N VAL A 132 -8.77 -0.03 0.16
CA VAL A 132 -8.56 1.41 0.35
C VAL A 132 -9.40 1.86 1.54
N ALA A 133 -8.83 2.67 2.42
CA ALA A 133 -9.54 3.25 3.55
C ALA A 133 -10.36 4.45 3.07
N LEU A 134 -11.69 4.29 2.97
CA LEU A 134 -12.58 5.43 2.69
C LEU A 134 -12.62 6.33 3.94
N PRO A 135 -12.34 7.64 3.81
CA PRO A 135 -12.14 8.56 4.93
C PRO A 135 -13.46 8.99 5.59
N LEU A 136 -14.23 8.02 6.08
CA LEU A 136 -15.46 8.25 6.82
C LEU A 136 -15.13 8.51 8.29
N GLN A 137 -15.73 9.54 8.89
CA GLN A 137 -15.51 9.92 10.28
C GLN A 137 -15.78 8.78 11.28
N ASN A 138 -16.76 7.93 10.97
CA ASN A 138 -17.02 6.71 11.71
C ASN A 138 -16.21 5.56 11.09
N GLU A 139 -15.12 5.17 11.74
CA GLU A 139 -14.21 4.14 11.23
C GLU A 139 -14.88 2.78 11.04
N TRP A 140 -15.83 2.40 11.90
CA TRP A 140 -16.56 1.13 11.74
C TRP A 140 -17.40 1.12 10.45
N LEU A 141 -18.12 2.21 10.19
CA LEU A 141 -18.82 2.40 8.91
C LEU A 141 -17.83 2.49 7.75
N GLY A 142 -16.67 3.14 7.97
CA GLY A 142 -15.56 3.19 7.02
C GLY A 142 -15.11 1.81 6.58
N VAL A 143 -14.82 0.91 7.53
CA VAL A 143 -14.37 -0.47 7.26
C VAL A 143 -15.40 -1.22 6.41
N ILE A 144 -16.69 -1.09 6.74
CA ILE A 144 -17.77 -1.73 5.97
C ILE A 144 -17.85 -1.13 4.56
N ALA A 145 -17.92 0.19 4.45
CA ALA A 145 -18.04 0.89 3.18
C ALA A 145 -16.85 0.61 2.26
N SER A 146 -15.63 0.61 2.80
CA SER A 146 -14.38 0.30 2.09
C SER A 146 -14.40 -1.12 1.53
N ARG A 147 -14.90 -2.08 2.31
CA ARG A 147 -15.01 -3.48 1.88
C ARG A 147 -16.06 -3.66 0.80
N VAL A 148 -17.23 -3.03 0.93
CA VAL A 148 -18.28 -3.05 -0.10
C VAL A 148 -17.77 -2.41 -1.39
N PHE A 149 -17.15 -1.23 -1.29
CA PHE A 149 -16.54 -0.54 -2.42
C PHE A 149 -15.53 -1.43 -3.14
N LEU A 150 -14.60 -2.05 -2.41
CA LEU A 150 -13.61 -2.95 -2.98
C LEU A 150 -14.26 -4.11 -3.73
N HIS A 151 -15.24 -4.80 -3.12
CA HIS A 151 -15.91 -5.92 -3.76
C HIS A 151 -16.67 -5.51 -5.02
N VAL A 152 -17.40 -4.39 -5.00
CA VAL A 152 -18.14 -3.89 -6.17
C VAL A 152 -17.19 -3.52 -7.31
N MET A 153 -16.16 -2.72 -7.03
CA MET A 153 -15.19 -2.27 -8.04
C MET A 153 -14.39 -3.44 -8.62
N ALA A 154 -13.95 -4.38 -7.78
CA ALA A 154 -13.25 -5.57 -8.25
C ALA A 154 -14.16 -6.51 -9.06
N PHE A 155 -15.44 -6.62 -8.69
CA PHE A 155 -16.42 -7.41 -9.43
C PHE A 155 -16.65 -6.84 -10.84
N VAL A 156 -16.89 -5.53 -10.95
CA VAL A 156 -17.02 -4.85 -12.25
C VAL A 156 -15.75 -5.02 -13.08
N GLY A 157 -14.58 -4.81 -12.46
CA GLY A 157 -13.30 -5.00 -13.14
C GLY A 157 -13.14 -6.40 -13.73
N ARG A 158 -13.35 -7.45 -12.93
CA ARG A 158 -13.15 -8.84 -13.38
C ARG A 158 -14.19 -9.28 -14.41
N TRP A 159 -15.47 -9.02 -14.14
CA TRP A 159 -16.56 -9.66 -14.88
C TRP A 159 -17.15 -8.80 -15.99
N MET A 160 -17.06 -7.48 -15.89
CA MET A 160 -17.55 -6.58 -16.96
C MET A 160 -16.41 -6.07 -17.85
N LEU A 161 -15.23 -5.82 -17.28
CA LEU A 161 -14.09 -5.24 -18.01
C LEU A 161 -12.99 -6.24 -18.37
N GLY A 162 -13.05 -7.47 -17.83
CA GLY A 162 -12.08 -8.54 -18.12
C GLY A 162 -10.71 -8.41 -17.43
N TYR A 163 -10.61 -7.55 -16.42
CA TYR A 163 -9.39 -7.32 -15.63
C TYR A 163 -8.97 -8.55 -14.80
N ARG A 164 -7.66 -8.72 -14.62
CA ARG A 164 -7.06 -9.90 -13.95
C ARG A 164 -6.33 -9.52 -12.67
N ALA A 165 -6.23 -10.47 -11.75
CA ALA A 165 -5.45 -10.31 -10.51
C ALA A 165 -3.93 -10.34 -10.74
N SER A 166 -3.50 -10.94 -11.85
CA SER A 166 -2.10 -11.07 -12.19
C SER A 166 -1.95 -11.12 -13.71
N TYR A 167 -0.86 -10.54 -14.18
CA TYR A 167 -0.47 -10.44 -15.58
C TYR A 167 0.97 -10.98 -15.73
N PRO A 168 1.24 -11.83 -16.74
CA PRO A 168 2.58 -12.44 -16.94
C PRO A 168 3.72 -11.44 -17.12
N GLU A 169 3.43 -10.25 -17.66
CA GLU A 169 4.39 -9.15 -17.84
C GLU A 169 4.94 -8.62 -16.50
N TYR A 170 4.16 -8.72 -15.42
CA TYR A 170 4.58 -8.27 -14.09
C TYR A 170 5.03 -9.41 -13.18
N TYR A 171 4.39 -10.58 -13.28
CA TYR A 171 4.70 -11.74 -12.46
C TYR A 171 4.46 -13.03 -13.23
N ASP A 172 5.55 -13.78 -13.44
CA ASP A 172 5.54 -15.11 -14.06
C ASP A 172 5.81 -16.15 -12.97
N GLU A 173 4.79 -16.94 -12.63
CA GLU A 173 4.89 -18.05 -11.65
C GLU A 173 6.02 -19.02 -11.98
N ARG A 174 6.38 -19.18 -13.27
CA ARG A 174 7.42 -20.12 -13.70
C ARG A 174 8.83 -19.62 -13.39
N LYS A 175 9.01 -18.33 -13.09
CA LYS A 175 10.30 -17.73 -12.75
C LYS A 175 10.56 -17.64 -11.24
N GLY A 176 9.61 -18.11 -10.41
CA GLY A 176 9.67 -18.06 -8.94
C GLY A 176 10.22 -19.33 -8.25
N ARG A 177 10.82 -20.26 -8.99
CA ARG A 177 11.54 -21.43 -8.47
C ARG A 177 12.97 -21.42 -8.99
#